data_AF-A0A975LKF3-F1
#
_entry.id   AF-A0A975LKF3-F1
#
_cell.length_a   1.000
_cell.length_b   1.000
_cell.length_c   1.000
_cell.angle_alpha   90.00
_cell.angle_beta   90.00
_cell.angle_gamma   90.00
#
_symmetry.space_group_name_H-M   'P 1'
#
loop_
_entity.id
_entity.type
_entity.pdbx_description
1 polymer ?
#
loop_
_entity_poly.entity_id
_entity_poly.type
_entity_poly.pdbx_seq_one_letter_code
_entity_poly.pdbx_strand_id
1 'polypeptide(L)'
;MSVSKFTYKTFQSYSEIKDEISYLELREYVLKNLNTRGNTEEELQSIHERLPELRKVLVTIESKIEEFSKENDKQYQVLFLKIIKKKSYYQIASEVDYSVRHIQRICTEFKRATKAVA
;
A
#
# COMPACT_ATOMS: atom_id res chain seq x y z
N MET A 1 -21.50 -11.90 -5.22
CA MET A 1 -21.34 -10.54 -4.65
C MET A 1 -20.17 -9.87 -5.35
N SER A 2 -20.40 -8.76 -6.05
CA SER A 2 -19.30 -8.03 -6.69
C SER A 2 -18.52 -7.31 -5.61
N VAL A 3 -17.20 -7.52 -5.57
CA VAL A 3 -16.30 -6.72 -4.74
C VAL A 3 -16.57 -5.25 -5.01
N SER A 4 -16.74 -4.45 -3.95
CA SER A 4 -17.13 -3.06 -4.14
C SER A 4 -16.00 -2.32 -4.86
N LYS A 5 -16.34 -1.54 -5.90
CA LYS A 5 -15.39 -0.64 -6.60
C LYS A 5 -14.60 0.25 -5.63
N PHE A 6 -15.17 0.53 -4.46
CA PHE A 6 -14.54 1.24 -3.36
C PHE A 6 -13.35 0.47 -2.77
N THR A 7 -13.51 -0.80 -2.39
CA THR A 7 -12.44 -1.64 -1.83
C THR A 7 -11.20 -1.63 -2.73
N TYR A 8 -11.39 -1.86 -4.04
CA TYR A 8 -10.28 -1.86 -4.98
C TYR A 8 -9.55 -0.53 -5.07
N LYS A 9 -10.29 0.56 -5.23
CA LYS A 9 -9.72 1.91 -5.31
C LYS A 9 -8.93 2.27 -4.06
N THR A 10 -9.45 1.95 -2.88
CA THR A 10 -8.78 2.26 -1.61
C THR A 10 -7.40 1.61 -1.52
N PHE A 11 -7.33 0.30 -1.78
CA PHE A 11 -6.04 -0.42 -1.72
C PHE A 11 -5.12 -0.10 -2.90
N GLN A 12 -5.66 0.30 -4.06
CA GLN A 12 -4.86 0.80 -5.18
C GLN A 12 -4.17 2.13 -4.82
N SER A 13 -4.93 3.13 -4.34
CA SER A 13 -4.35 4.41 -3.94
C SER A 13 -3.35 4.28 -2.80
N TYR A 14 -3.58 3.34 -1.85
CA TYR A 14 -2.58 3.00 -0.84
C TYR A 14 -1.26 2.51 -1.46
N SER A 15 -1.33 1.63 -2.46
CA SER A 15 -0.15 1.12 -3.16
C SER A 15 0.60 2.24 -3.88
N GLU A 16 -0.12 3.08 -4.64
CA GLU A 16 0.46 4.18 -5.41
C GLU A 16 1.24 5.17 -4.52
N ILE A 17 0.69 5.52 -3.34
CA ILE A 17 1.39 6.39 -2.38
C ILE A 17 2.63 5.71 -1.81
N LYS A 18 2.56 4.41 -1.53
CA LYS A 18 3.70 3.65 -1.01
C LYS A 18 4.83 3.52 -2.05
N ASP A 19 4.47 3.34 -3.31
CA ASP A 19 5.41 3.26 -4.42
C ASP A 19 6.07 4.63 -4.65
N GLU A 20 5.31 5.72 -4.58
CA GLU A 20 5.85 7.09 -4.64
C GLU A 20 6.85 7.36 -3.49
N ILE A 21 6.51 7.00 -2.25
CA ILE A 21 7.45 7.13 -1.11
C ILE A 21 8.73 6.34 -1.38
N SER A 22 8.61 5.10 -1.85
CA SER A 22 9.76 4.23 -2.12
C SER A 22 10.64 4.81 -3.24
N TYR A 23 10.02 5.38 -4.28
CA TYR A 23 10.72 6.07 -5.36
C TYR A 23 11.48 7.31 -4.85
N LEU A 24 10.83 8.14 -4.03
CA LEU A 24 11.46 9.34 -3.47
C LEU A 24 12.61 9.00 -2.52
N GLU A 25 12.50 7.95 -1.72
CA GLU A 25 13.59 7.45 -0.87
C GLU A 25 14.79 6.95 -1.69
N LEU A 26 14.53 6.21 -2.77
CA LEU A 26 15.58 5.77 -3.68
C LEU A 26 16.24 6.98 -4.37
N ARG A 27 15.43 7.97 -4.78
CA ARG A 27 15.91 9.19 -5.42
C ARG A 27 16.78 10.00 -4.45
N GLU A 28 16.33 10.20 -3.22
CA GLU A 28 17.09 10.83 -2.14
C GLU A 28 18.45 10.14 -1.93
N TYR A 29 18.45 8.80 -1.86
CA TYR A 29 19.68 8.02 -1.73
C TYR A 29 20.63 8.27 -2.91
N VAL A 30 20.13 8.24 -4.15
CA VAL A 30 20.97 8.49 -5.34
C VAL A 30 21.53 9.91 -5.31
N LEU A 31 20.72 10.93 -5.01
CA LEU A 31 21.15 12.33 -4.96
C LEU A 31 22.20 12.57 -3.88
N LYS A 32 22.06 11.96 -2.69
CA LYS A 32 23.07 12.05 -1.62
C LYS A 32 24.43 11.47 -2.01
N ASN A 33 24.46 10.50 -2.92
CA ASN A 33 25.68 9.85 -3.40
C ASN A 33 26.26 10.49 -4.66
N LEU A 34 25.53 11.39 -5.33
CA LEU A 34 26.01 12.14 -6.49
C LEU A 34 26.75 13.40 -6.01
N ASN A 35 28.05 13.48 -6.31
CA ASN A 35 28.90 14.66 -6.06
C ASN A 35 28.62 15.81 -7.07
N THR A 36 27.35 16.18 -7.27
CA THR A 36 26.93 17.25 -8.20
C THR A 36 26.36 18.44 -7.45
N ARG A 37 26.80 19.67 -7.79
CA ARG A 37 26.44 20.93 -7.10
C ARG A 37 25.21 21.61 -7.71
N GLY A 38 24.48 22.37 -6.89
CA GLY A 38 23.41 23.29 -7.28
C GLY A 38 22.04 22.62 -7.39
N ASN A 39 21.72 22.06 -8.56
CA ASN A 39 20.39 21.47 -8.83
C ASN A 39 20.06 20.25 -7.94
N THR A 40 21.09 19.54 -7.46
CA THR A 40 20.93 18.39 -6.56
C THR A 40 20.44 18.81 -5.17
N GLU A 41 20.81 20.00 -4.67
CA GLU A 41 20.41 20.46 -3.33
C GLU A 41 18.95 20.90 -3.28
N GLU A 42 18.48 21.63 -4.30
CA GLU A 42 17.07 22.04 -4.41
C GLU A 42 16.12 20.83 -4.54
N GLU A 43 16.49 19.84 -5.37
CA GLU A 43 15.71 18.61 -5.52
C GLU A 43 15.66 17.82 -4.21
N LEU A 44 16.79 17.72 -3.51
CA LEU A 44 16.89 17.00 -2.24
C LEU A 44 16.09 17.69 -1.13
N GLN A 45 16.07 19.03 -1.11
CA GLN A 45 15.23 19.79 -0.18
C GLN A 45 13.73 19.57 -0.47
N SER A 46 13.32 19.59 -1.73
CA SER A 46 11.93 19.27 -2.12
C SER A 46 11.51 17.87 -1.67
N ILE A 47 12.40 16.88 -1.79
CA ILE A 47 12.14 15.51 -1.33
C ILE A 47 12.00 15.47 0.20
N HIS A 48 12.88 16.15 0.94
CA HIS A 48 12.82 16.24 2.40
C HIS A 48 11.53 16.91 2.92
N GLU A 49 10.96 17.85 2.18
CA GLU A 49 9.69 18.48 2.53
C GLU A 49 8.49 17.55 2.23
N ARG A 50 8.53 16.85 1.08
CA ARG A 50 7.40 16.04 0.59
C ARG A 50 7.29 14.65 1.25
N LEU A 51 8.41 14.00 1.58
CA LEU A 51 8.41 12.67 2.21
C LEU A 51 7.65 12.63 3.55
N PRO A 52 7.85 13.57 4.50
CA PRO A 52 7.10 13.61 5.74
C PRO A 52 5.59 13.77 5.54
N GLU A 53 5.17 14.57 4.56
CA GLU A 53 3.75 14.76 4.24
C GLU A 53 3.13 13.47 3.71
N LEU A 54 3.78 12.83 2.73
CA LEU A 54 3.31 11.56 2.18
C LEU A 54 3.24 10.46 3.24
N ARG A 55 4.21 10.40 4.15
CA ARG A 55 4.20 9.45 5.28
C ARG A 55 3.02 9.70 6.23
N LYS A 56 2.70 10.96 6.56
CA LYS A 56 1.52 11.30 7.37
C LYS A 56 0.22 10.88 6.68
N VAL A 57 0.11 11.14 5.38
CA VAL A 57 -1.04 10.72 4.57
C VAL A 57 -1.16 9.19 4.58
N LEU A 58 -0.05 8.47 4.38
CA LEU A 58 -0.03 7.01 4.40
C LEU A 58 -0.53 6.45 5.74
N VAL A 59 -0.03 6.95 6.87
CA VAL A 59 -0.49 6.54 8.21
C VAL A 59 -1.99 6.79 8.39
N THR A 60 -2.48 7.94 7.92
CA THR A 60 -3.91 8.28 8.01
C THR A 60 -4.76 7.29 7.20
N ILE A 61 -4.32 6.95 5.98
CA ILE A 61 -4.99 5.97 5.13
C ILE A 61 -4.95 4.59 5.77
N GLU A 62 -3.82 4.14 6.30
CA GLU A 62 -3.71 2.84 6.99
C GLU A 62 -4.65 2.75 8.20
N SER A 63 -4.73 3.81 9.00
CA SER A 63 -5.66 3.90 10.13
C SER A 63 -7.11 3.76 9.68
N LYS A 64 -7.50 4.48 8.62
CA LYS A 64 -8.86 4.41 8.06
C LYS A 64 -9.15 3.02 7.50
N ILE A 65 -8.22 2.42 6.75
CA ILE A 65 -8.38 1.05 6.24
C ILE A 65 -8.54 0.07 7.40
N GLU A 66 -7.77 0.22 8.49
CA GLU A 66 -7.92 -0.63 9.66
C GLU A 66 -9.31 -0.49 10.31
N GLU A 67 -9.80 0.74 10.50
CA GLU A 67 -11.17 1.00 10.98
C GLU A 67 -12.21 0.31 10.09
N PHE A 68 -12.15 0.55 8.77
CA PHE A 68 -13.08 -0.06 7.82
C PHE A 68 -12.98 -1.59 7.80
N SER A 69 -11.80 -2.17 8.01
CA SER A 69 -11.62 -3.63 8.01
C SER A 69 -12.36 -4.34 9.15
N LYS A 70 -12.64 -3.64 10.25
CA LYS A 70 -13.37 -4.16 11.41
C LYS A 70 -14.90 -4.12 11.20
N GLU A 71 -15.37 -3.23 10.34
CA GLU A 71 -16.79 -2.96 10.11
C GLU A 71 -17.35 -3.57 8.82
N ASN A 72 -16.49 -3.95 7.86
CA ASN A 72 -16.89 -4.33 6.50
C ASN A 72 -16.63 -5.81 6.16
N ASP A 73 -17.00 -6.17 4.93
CA ASP A 73 -16.89 -7.50 4.33
C ASP A 73 -15.53 -8.21 4.61
N LYS A 74 -15.60 -9.53 4.87
CA LYS A 74 -14.45 -10.42 5.08
C LYS A 74 -13.40 -10.28 3.96
N GLN A 75 -13.80 -9.97 2.72
CA GLN A 75 -12.85 -9.72 1.63
C GLN A 75 -11.96 -8.49 1.87
N TYR A 76 -12.53 -7.40 2.41
CA TYR A 76 -11.78 -6.20 2.78
C TYR A 76 -10.75 -6.52 3.86
N GLN A 77 -11.18 -7.28 4.88
CA GLN A 77 -10.31 -7.74 5.96
C GLN A 77 -9.15 -8.61 5.44
N VAL A 78 -9.40 -9.52 4.50
CA VAL A 78 -8.35 -10.32 3.84
C VAL A 78 -7.32 -9.42 3.17
N LEU A 79 -7.77 -8.42 2.39
CA LEU A 79 -6.87 -7.50 1.69
C LEU A 79 -6.08 -6.63 2.66
N PHE A 80 -6.71 -6.15 3.73
CA PHE A 80 -6.05 -5.42 4.82
C PHE A 80 -4.90 -6.24 5.44
N LEU A 81 -5.20 -7.47 5.88
CA LEU A 81 -4.21 -8.35 6.50
C LEU A 81 -3.08 -8.70 5.53
N LYS A 82 -3.38 -8.86 4.24
CA LYS A 82 -2.40 -9.20 3.22
C LYS A 82 -1.51 -8.03 2.79
N ILE A 83 -2.12 -6.88 2.50
CA ILE A 83 -1.46 -5.74 1.86
C ILE A 83 -0.78 -4.85 2.89
N ILE A 84 -1.44 -4.58 4.02
CA ILE A 84 -0.95 -3.67 5.07
C ILE A 84 -0.16 -4.45 6.11
N LYS A 85 -0.77 -5.45 6.76
CA LYS A 85 -0.10 -6.25 7.81
C LYS A 85 0.87 -7.32 7.28
N LYS A 86 0.98 -7.47 5.95
CA LYS A 86 1.89 -8.41 5.25
C LYS A 86 1.82 -9.86 5.72
N LYS A 87 0.66 -10.32 6.20
CA LYS A 87 0.49 -11.69 6.70
C LYS A 87 0.55 -12.73 5.57
N SER A 88 0.97 -13.94 5.92
CA SER A 88 0.92 -15.09 5.03
C SER A 88 -0.53 -15.55 4.83
N TYR A 89 -0.81 -16.28 3.75
CA TYR A 89 -2.18 -16.78 3.52
C TYR A 89 -2.66 -17.72 4.62
N TYR A 90 -1.74 -18.47 5.25
CA TYR A 90 -2.05 -19.34 6.39
C TYR A 90 -2.44 -18.55 7.64
N GLN A 91 -1.69 -17.49 7.96
CA GLN A 91 -2.01 -16.61 9.10
C GLN A 91 -3.36 -15.91 8.89
N ILE A 92 -3.65 -15.48 7.66
CA ILE A 92 -4.94 -14.89 7.33
C ILE A 92 -6.05 -15.92 7.49
N ALA A 93 -5.85 -17.16 7.03
CA ALA A 93 -6.85 -18.23 7.17
C ALA A 93 -7.14 -18.61 8.63
N SER A 94 -6.19 -18.42 9.54
CA SER A 94 -6.43 -18.63 10.98
C SER A 94 -7.18 -17.48 11.64
N GLU A 95 -7.15 -16.28 11.06
CA GLU A 95 -7.81 -15.08 11.61
C GLU A 95 -9.16 -14.80 10.97
N VAL A 96 -9.28 -15.16 9.70
CA VAL A 96 -10.47 -14.99 8.90
C VAL A 96 -10.97 -16.38 8.56
N ASP A 97 -12.22 -16.67 8.91
CA ASP A 97 -12.90 -17.94 8.65
C ASP A 97 -13.12 -18.16 7.13
N TYR A 98 -12.02 -18.45 6.45
CA TYR A 98 -11.86 -18.73 5.03
C TYR A 98 -10.73 -19.73 4.81
N SER A 99 -10.89 -20.59 3.80
CA SER A 99 -9.79 -21.45 3.37
C SER A 99 -8.67 -20.64 2.71
N VAL A 100 -7.43 -21.14 2.82
CA VAL A 100 -6.25 -20.58 2.13
C VAL A 100 -6.50 -20.39 0.63
N ARG A 101 -7.17 -21.36 -0.02
CA ARG A 101 -7.52 -21.28 -1.44
C ARG A 101 -8.47 -20.12 -1.74
N HIS A 102 -9.44 -19.86 -0.86
CA HIS A 102 -10.37 -18.74 -1.03
C HIS A 102 -9.65 -17.39 -0.88
N ILE A 103 -8.76 -17.26 0.11
CA ILE A 103 -7.92 -16.08 0.31
C ILE A 103 -7.03 -15.82 -0.92
N GLN A 104 -6.36 -16.86 -1.44
CA GLN A 104 -5.57 -16.75 -2.66
C GLN A 104 -6.41 -16.26 -3.85
N ARG A 105 -7.65 -16.73 -3.97
CA ARG A 105 -8.59 -16.29 -5.01
C ARG A 105 -8.89 -14.80 -4.89
N ILE A 106 -9.24 -14.32 -3.69
CA ILE A 106 -9.50 -12.90 -3.42
C ILE A 106 -8.28 -12.05 -3.81
N CYS A 107 -7.08 -12.43 -3.37
CA CYS A 107 -5.87 -11.70 -3.69
C CYS A 107 -5.55 -11.70 -5.20
N THR A 108 -5.83 -12.81 -5.89
CA THR A 108 -5.60 -12.93 -7.34
C THR A 108 -6.59 -12.09 -8.13
N GLU A 109 -7.87 -12.13 -7.76
CA GLU A 109 -8.91 -11.27 -8.33
C GLU A 109 -8.58 -9.80 -8.12
N PHE A 110 -8.12 -9.43 -6.92
CA PHE A 110 -7.64 -8.09 -6.62
C PHE A 110 -6.51 -7.65 -7.54
N LYS A 111 -5.43 -8.45 -7.64
CA LYS A 111 -4.29 -8.13 -8.51
C LYS A 111 -4.71 -7.93 -9.96
N ARG A 112 -5.61 -8.77 -10.48
CA ARG A 112 -6.16 -8.64 -11.84
C ARG A 112 -6.98 -7.36 -12.00
N ALA A 113 -7.81 -7.02 -11.01
CA ALA A 113 -8.71 -5.87 -11.07
C ALA A 113 -7.96 -4.53 -10.97
N THR A 114 -6.95 -4.43 -10.11
CA THR A 114 -6.19 -3.19 -9.92
C THR A 114 -5.11 -2.98 -10.96
N LYS A 115 -4.93 -3.94 -11.90
CA LYS A 115 -3.76 -3.99 -12.79
C LYS A 115 -2.49 -3.71 -11.99
N ALA A 116 -2.38 -4.27 -10.79
CA ALA A 116 -1.16 -4.19 -10.00
C ALA A 116 -0.09 -4.98 -10.75
N VAL A 117 0.59 -4.22 -11.62
CA VAL A 117 1.96 -4.29 -12.07
C VAL A 117 2.75 -5.34 -11.30
N ALA A 118 3.27 -6.30 -12.05
CA ALA A 118 4.24 -7.28 -11.58
C ALA A 118 5.49 -6.58 -11.03
#